data_AF-A0A1Z1M7J6-F1
#
_entry.id   AF-A0A1Z1M7J6-F1
#
_cell.length_a   1.000
_cell.length_b   1.000
_cell.length_c   1.000
_cell.angle_alpha   90.00
_cell.angle_beta   90.00
_cell.angle_gamma   90.00
#
_symmetry.space_group_name_H-M   'P 1'
#
loop_
_entity.id
_entity.type
_entity.pdbx_description
1 polymer ?
#
loop_
_entity_poly.entity_id
_entity_poly.type
_entity_poly.pdbx_seq_one_letter_code
_entity_poly.pdbx_strand_id
1 'polypeptide(L)' 'MKTVTKLKKTRKSGFLSKMQKKSGKKILKSKRSKKRRQISLS' A
#
# COMPACT_ATOMS: atom_id res chain seq x y z
N MET A 1 -20.17 -2.20 -13.16
CA MET A 1 -18.86 -1.99 -12.48
C MET A 1 -18.75 -2.89 -11.25
N LYS A 2 -17.71 -3.73 -11.13
CA LYS A 2 -17.49 -4.51 -9.89
C LYS A 2 -17.03 -3.56 -8.77
N THR A 3 -17.89 -3.33 -7.78
CA THR A 3 -17.61 -2.47 -6.62
C THR A 3 -16.66 -3.20 -5.67
N VAL A 4 -15.35 -2.98 -5.82
CA VAL A 4 -14.39 -3.45 -4.81
C VAL A 4 -14.64 -2.64 -3.53
N THR A 5 -15.03 -3.32 -2.45
CA THR A 5 -15.31 -2.67 -1.18
C THR A 5 -14.07 -1.95 -0.66
N LYS A 6 -14.27 -0.78 -0.04
CA LYS A 6 -13.19 0.01 0.59
C LYS A 6 -12.35 -0.86 1.51
N LEU A 7 -13.00 -1.75 2.28
CA LEU A 7 -12.36 -2.73 3.14
C LEU A 7 -11.41 -3.69 2.39
N LYS A 8 -11.83 -4.26 1.25
CA LYS A 8 -10.98 -5.15 0.46
C LYS A 8 -9.79 -4.41 -0.16
N LYS A 9 -9.95 -3.13 -0.53
CA LYS A 9 -8.84 -2.30 -1.03
C LYS A 9 -7.80 -2.03 0.06
N THR A 10 -8.23 -1.66 1.27
CA THR A 10 -7.34 -1.41 2.40
C THR A 10 -6.59 -2.67 2.85
N ARG A 11 -7.25 -3.84 2.88
CA ARG A 11 -6.57 -5.11 3.23
C ARG A 11 -5.47 -5.51 2.23
N LYS A 12 -5.65 -5.21 0.94
CA LYS A 12 -4.67 -5.58 -0.11
C LYS A 12 -3.55 -4.54 -0.30
N SER A 13 -3.89 -3.26 -0.16
CA SER A 13 -3.01 -2.14 -0.56
C SER A 13 -2.75 -1.11 0.54
N GLY A 14 -3.31 -1.32 1.74
CA GLY A 14 -3.09 -0.44 2.90
C GLY A 14 -1.68 -0.55 3.46
N PHE A 15 -1.30 0.46 4.23
CA PHE A 15 0.05 0.59 4.79
C PHE A 15 0.44 -0.62 5.65
N LEU A 16 -0.42 -1.02 6.59
CA LEU A 16 -0.14 -2.13 7.52
C LEU A 16 0.07 -3.46 6.78
N SER A 17 -0.73 -3.74 5.76
CA SER A 17 -0.60 -4.93 4.90
C SER A 17 0.75 -4.98 4.18
N LYS A 18 1.29 -3.82 3.76
CA LYS A 18 2.63 -3.73 3.16
C LYS A 18 3.74 -3.81 4.21
N MET A 19 3.52 -3.30 5.42
CA MET A 19 4.50 -3.37 6.50
C MET A 19 4.67 -4.78 7.08
N GLN A 20 3.67 -5.65 6.97
CA GLN A 20 3.78 -7.05 7.41
C GLN A 20 4.80 -7.86 6.61
N LYS A 21 4.93 -7.61 5.29
CA LYS A 21 5.79 -8.41 4.40
C LYS A 21 7.10 -7.69 4.07
N LYS A 22 8.21 -8.44 4.00
CA LYS A 22 9.53 -7.90 3.61
C LYS A 22 9.49 -7.21 2.23
N SER A 23 8.78 -7.79 1.26
CA SER A 23 8.59 -7.20 -0.08
C SER A 23 7.76 -5.91 -0.04
N GLY A 24 6.73 -5.85 0.80
CA GLY A 24 5.93 -4.64 0.98
C GLY A 24 6.73 -3.48 1.58
N LYS A 25 7.59 -3.77 2.56
CA LYS A 25 8.55 -2.78 3.11
C LYS A 25 9.49 -2.23 2.02
N LYS A 26 10.00 -3.10 1.13
CA LYS A 26 10.85 -2.67 -0.01
C LYS A 26 10.09 -1.74 -0.97
N ILE A 27 8.82 -2.04 -1.26
CA ILE A 27 7.97 -1.18 -2.10
C ILE A 27 7.77 0.20 -1.46
N LEU A 28 7.47 0.25 -0.15
CA LEU A 28 7.31 1.52 0.57
C LEU A 28 8.62 2.32 0.58
N LYS A 29 9.77 1.67 0.80
CA LYS A 29 11.09 2.30 0.75
C LYS A 29 11.38 2.91 -0.63
N SER A 30 11.09 2.18 -1.71
CA SER A 30 11.26 2.67 -3.08
C SER A 30 10.35 3.87 -3.40
N LYS A 31 9.10 3.84 -2.92
CA LYS A 31 8.18 4.98 -3.09
C LYS A 31 8.62 6.22 -2.31
N ARG A 32 9.17 6.03 -1.11
CA ARG A 32 9.74 7.11 -0.28
C ARG A 32 10.98 7.71 -0.90
N SER A 33 11.90 6.91 -1.44
CA SER A 33 13.09 7.43 -2.11
C SER A 33 12.73 8.24 -3.36
N LYS A 34 11.67 7.83 -4.07
CA LYS A 34 11.08 8.59 -5.19
C LYS A 34 10.21 9.77 -4.75
N LYS A 35 10.11 10.06 -3.45
CA LYS A 35 9.32 11.15 -2.85
C LYS A 35 7.88 11.21 -3.38
N ARG A 36 7.25 10.03 -3.58
CA ARG A 36 5.85 9.99 -4.04
C ARG A 36 4.96 10.64 -2.99
N ARG A 37 4.12 11.59 -3.41
CA ARG A 37 3.11 12.26 -2.56
C ARG A 37 2.21 11.27 -1.84
N GLN A 38 1.89 10.14 -2.49
CA GLN A 38 1.13 9.05 -1.89
C GLN A 38 1.93 7.74 -1.93
N ILE A 39 2.16 7.16 -0.75
CA ILE A 39 3.02 5.99 -0.57
C ILE A 39 2.15 4.71 -0.42
N SER A 40 1.03 4.83 0.30
CA SER A 40 0.03 3.78 0.54
C SER A 40 -1.39 4.28 0.26
N LEU A 41 -2.35 3.35 0.18
CA LEU A 41 -3.76 3.68 -0.04
C LEU A 41 -4.41 4.38 1.18
N SER A 42 -3.89 4.09 2.38
CA SER A 42 -4.16 4.84 3.61
C SER A 42 -3.22 6.03 3.72
#